data_AF-A0AAD5N9B9-F1
#
_entry.id   AF-A0AAD5N9B9-F1
#
_cell.length_a   1.000
_cell.length_b   1.000
_cell.length_c   1.000
_cell.angle_alpha   90.00
_cell.angle_beta   90.00
_cell.angle_gamma   90.00
#
_symmetry.space_group_name_H-M   'P 1'
#
loop_
_entity.id
_entity.type
_entity.pdbx_description
1 polymer ?
#
loop_
_entity_poly.entity_id
_entity_poly.type
_entity_poly.pdbx_seq_one_letter_code
_entity_poly.pdbx_strand_id
1 'polypeptide(L)' 'MLMAVAEASKGFLIDGYPRELKQGEQFELEIGLAKSVTFLDVSDEILNATDSRENQVTLLLFRAKLVRKHA' A
#
# COMPACT_ATOMS: atom_id res chain seq x y z
N MET A 1 8.69 3.53 -22.80
CA MET A 1 7.91 2.30 -22.53
C MET A 1 6.80 2.53 -21.49
N LEU A 2 7.12 3.03 -20.29
CA LEU A 2 6.13 3.34 -19.24
C LEU A 2 5.00 4.30 -19.65
N MET A 3 5.31 5.37 -20.39
CA MET A 3 4.31 6.37 -20.82
C MET A 3 3.25 5.78 -21.76
N ALA A 4 3.66 4.97 -22.74
CA ALA A 4 2.72 4.31 -23.67
C ALA A 4 1.81 3.28 -22.97
N VAL A 5 2.31 2.64 -21.90
CA VAL A 5 1.50 1.72 -21.08
C VAL A 5 0.54 2.50 -20.18
N ALA A 6 0.96 3.64 -19.63
CA ALA A 6 0.13 4.48 -18.79
C ALA A 6 -1.10 5.00 -19.54
N GLU A 7 -0.93 5.45 -20.79
CA GLU A 7 -2.02 5.95 -21.65
C GLU A 7 -3.08 4.87 -21.97
N ALA A 8 -2.68 3.58 -21.99
CA ALA A 8 -3.58 2.46 -22.26
C ALA A 8 -4.12 1.77 -20.98
N SER A 9 -3.56 2.06 -19.80
CA SER A 9 -3.93 1.38 -18.56
C SER A 9 -5.22 1.94 -17.95
N LYS A 10 -5.96 1.10 -17.24
CA LYS A 10 -7.14 1.50 -16.46
C LYS A 10 -6.79 1.99 -15.05
N GLY A 11 -5.51 1.97 -14.69
CA GLY A 11 -5.01 2.28 -13.36
C GLY A 11 -3.72 1.54 -13.03
N PHE A 12 -3.23 1.77 -11.82
CA PHE A 12 -1.98 1.21 -11.31
C PHE A 12 -2.26 0.34 -10.09
N LEU A 13 -1.61 -0.83 -10.03
CA LEU A 13 -1.49 -1.64 -8.83
C LEU A 13 -0.05 -1.51 -8.34
N ILE A 14 0.11 -1.01 -7.12
CA ILE A 14 1.43 -0.84 -6.49
C ILE A 14 1.55 -1.94 -5.43
N ASP A 15 2.27 -3.00 -5.78
CA ASP A 15 2.46 -4.15 -4.90
C ASP A 15 3.63 -3.90 -3.93
N GLY A 16 3.46 -4.29 -2.67
CA GLY A 16 4.49 -4.18 -1.66
C GLY A 16 4.83 -2.75 -1.22
N TYR A 17 3.99 -1.78 -1.52
CA TYR A 17 4.21 -0.37 -1.18
C TYR A 17 2.91 0.25 -0.63
N PRO A 18 3.01 1.14 0.38
CA PRO A 18 4.22 1.50 1.12
C PRO A 18 4.64 0.40 2.11
N ARG A 19 5.95 0.23 2.34
CA ARG A 19 6.49 -0.63 3.41
C ARG A 19 6.66 0.13 4.72
N GLU A 20 6.86 1.44 4.63
CA GLU A 20 7.00 2.35 5.77
C GLU A 20 6.02 3.52 5.66
N LEU A 21 5.63 4.10 6.80
CA LEU A 21 4.68 5.20 6.82
C LEU A 21 5.15 6.41 5.99
N LYS A 22 6.43 6.78 6.11
CA LYS A 22 7.00 7.94 5.42
C LYS A 22 6.89 7.82 3.90
N GLN A 23 6.96 6.60 3.38
CA GLN A 23 6.79 6.33 1.95
C GLN A 23 5.35 6.65 1.52
N GLY A 24 4.35 6.23 2.30
CA GLY A 24 2.95 6.57 2.02
C GLY A 24 2.71 8.09 2.05
N GLU A 25 3.26 8.79 3.05
CA GLU A 25 3.15 10.25 3.16
C GLU A 25 3.77 10.96 1.95
N GLN A 26 4.96 10.51 1.52
CA GLN A 26 5.63 11.06 0.34
C GLN A 26 4.85 10.77 -0.95
N PHE A 27 4.30 9.56 -1.10
CA PHE A 27 3.49 9.19 -2.26
C PHE A 27 2.25 10.08 -2.39
N GLU A 28 1.55 10.34 -1.28
CA GLU A 28 0.39 11.22 -1.29
C GLU A 28 0.74 12.67 -1.64
N LEU A 29 1.92 13.13 -1.23
CA LEU A 29 2.42 14.49 -1.51
C LEU A 29 2.91 14.66 -2.97
N GLU A 30 3.64 13.68 -3.51
CA GLU A 30 4.33 13.80 -4.79
C GLU A 30 3.56 13.20 -5.97
N ILE A 31 2.74 12.17 -5.73
CA ILE A 31 2.00 11.43 -6.76
C ILE A 31 0.49 11.64 -6.60
N GLY A 32 -0.04 11.41 -5.40
CA GLY A 32 -1.44 11.63 -5.06
C GLY A 32 -2.02 10.53 -4.18
N LEU A 33 -3.28 10.72 -3.77
CA LEU A 33 -3.96 9.79 -2.86
C LEU A 33 -4.21 8.42 -3.49
N ALA A 34 -3.94 7.35 -2.75
CA ALA A 34 -4.33 6.00 -3.13
C ALA A 34 -5.86 5.87 -3.10
N LYS A 35 -6.46 5.42 -4.21
CA LYS A 35 -7.93 5.27 -4.33
C LYS A 35 -8.49 4.14 -3.46
N SER A 36 -7.72 3.08 -3.28
CA SER A 36 -8.10 1.90 -2.51
C SER A 36 -6.85 1.18 -2.06
N VAL A 37 -6.91 0.51 -0.91
CA VAL A 37 -5.78 -0.23 -0.37
C VAL A 37 -6.27 -1.58 0.11
N THR A 38 -5.60 -2.63 -0.36
CA THR A 38 -5.92 -4.01 -0.02
C THR A 38 -4.99 -4.47 1.09
N PHE A 39 -5.56 -4.84 2.23
CA PHE A 39 -4.83 -5.48 3.32
C PHE A 39 -5.11 -6.98 3.27
N LEU A 40 -4.05 -7.78 3.11
CA LEU A 40 -4.13 -9.22 3.16
C LEU A 40 -3.83 -9.67 4.58
N ASP A 41 -4.88 -9.98 5.33
CA ASP A 41 -4.75 -10.51 6.68
C ASP A 41 -4.53 -12.03 6.61
N VAL A 42 -3.26 -12.43 6.66
CA VAL A 42 -2.84 -13.83 6.56
C VAL A 42 -2.12 -14.21 7.85
N SER A 43 -2.41 -15.41 8.37
CA SER A 43 -1.76 -15.89 9.58
C SER A 43 -0.28 -16.16 9.37
N ASP A 44 0.50 -15.97 10.44
CA ASP A 44 1.94 -16.25 10.45
C ASP A 44 2.24 -17.71 10.09
N GLU A 45 1.36 -18.65 10.43
CA GLU A 45 1.50 -20.06 10.05
C GLU A 45 1.57 -20.23 8.52
N ILE A 46 0.65 -19.58 7.80
CA ILE A 46 0.60 -19.63 6.34
C ILE A 46 1.77 -18.85 5.73
N LEU A 47 2.07 -17.66 6.27
CA LEU A 47 3.17 -16.81 5.78
C LEU A 47 4.56 -17.41 6.00
N ASN A 48 4.75 -18.22 7.05
CA ASN A 48 6.02 -18.88 7.35
C ASN A 48 6.17 -20.24 6.63
N ALA A 49 5.05 -20.89 6.28
CA ALA A 49 5.06 -22.13 5.52
C ALA A 49 5.53 -21.93 4.07
N THR A 50 5.27 -20.75 3.51
CA THR A 50 5.85 -20.29 2.25
C THR A 50 7.01 -19.36 2.59
N ASP A 51 8.28 -19.69 2.34
CA ASP A 51 9.46 -18.84 2.65
C ASP A 51 9.38 -17.48 1.91
N SER A 52 8.54 -16.58 2.42
CA SER A 52 8.06 -15.34 1.82
C SER A 52 8.02 -14.30 2.95
N ARG A 53 9.19 -14.04 3.52
CA ARG A 53 9.38 -13.10 4.64
C ARG A 53 9.15 -11.62 4.26
N GLU A 54 8.40 -11.31 3.21
CA GLU A 54 8.14 -9.93 2.81
C GLU A 54 6.68 -9.68 2.41
N ASN A 55 6.21 -8.49 2.83
CA ASN A 55 4.96 -7.81 2.48
C ASN A 55 3.67 -8.20 3.21
N GLN A 56 3.67 -8.04 4.53
CA GLN A 56 2.44 -7.61 5.22
C GLN A 56 2.24 -6.10 4.96
N VAL A 57 1.61 -5.74 3.84
CA VAL A 57 1.23 -4.35 3.53
C VAL A 57 0.02 -3.96 4.36
N THR A 58 0.25 -3.50 5.59
CA THR A 58 -0.81 -3.07 6.50
C THR A 58 -1.03 -1.55 6.42
N LEU A 59 -1.90 -1.10 5.51
CA LEU A 59 -2.38 0.30 5.51
C LEU A 59 -3.56 0.53 6.46
N LEU A 60 -3.56 -0.15 7.62
CA LEU A 60 -4.45 0.19 8.74
C LEU A 60 -4.05 1.53 9.38
N LEU A 61 -2.78 1.93 9.22
CA LEU A 61 -2.21 3.12 9.86
C LEU A 61 -2.82 4.45 9.38
N PHE A 62 -3.16 4.59 8.09
CA PHE A 62 -3.67 5.86 7.55
C PHE A 62 -5.06 6.22 8.10
N ARG A 63 -5.96 5.25 8.19
CA ARG A 63 -7.32 5.47 8.72
C ARG A 63 -7.31 5.75 10.23
N ALA A 64 -6.45 5.07 10.99
CA ALA A 64 -6.36 5.26 12.44
C ALA A 64 -5.66 6.57 12.86
N LYS A 65 -4.71 7.09 12.07
CA LYS A 65 -4.05 8.39 12.33
C LYS A 65 -4.95 9.58 12.00
N LEU A 66 -5.75 9.49 10.93
CA LEU A 66 -6.69 10.56 10.54
C LEU A 66 -7.86 10.70 11.51
N VAL A 67 -8.45 9.56 11.94
CA VAL A 67 -9.57 9.57 12.91
C VAL A 67 -9.14 10.12 14.28
N ARG A 68 -7.89 9.87 14.70
CA ARG A 68 -7.36 10.38 15.98
C ARG A 68 -6.89 11.84 15.96
N LYS A 69 -6.75 12.48 14.78
CA LYS A 69 -6.30 13.88 14.67
C LYS A 69 -7.47 14.88 14.62
N HIS A 70 -8.71 14.40 14.44
CA HIS A 70 -9.93 15.21 14.32
C HIS A 70 -11.05 14.77 15.29
N ALA A 71 -10.73 14.01 16.33
CA ALA A 71 -11.63 13.65 17.43
C ALA A 71 -11.12 14.22 18.75
#